data_AF-A0A963H473-F1
#
_entry.id   AF-A0A963H473-F1
#
_cell.length_a   1.000
_cell.length_b   1.000
_cell.length_c   1.000
_cell.angle_alpha   90.00
_cell.angle_beta   90.00
_cell.angle_gamma   90.00
#
_symmetry.space_group_name_H-M   'P 1'
#
loop_
_entity.id
_entity.type
_entity.pdbx_description
1 polymer ?
#
loop_
_entity_poly.entity_id
_entity_poly.type
_entity_poly.pdbx_seq_one_letter_code
_entity_poly.pdbx_strand_id
1 'polypeptide(L)'
;MNASLIRMLLAGAVSVLGASAQAGGGIDASRLAPVRGEPKPVQRAAPEPPVRAYAIDGASFYYGGRHFVIDGMAPPRAGDELAKQQLQQLLDSGELSVAPVGDVDGALVPARVSIDGTELALPGD
;
A
#
# COMPACT_ATOMS: atom_id res chain seq x y z
N MET A 1 -34.24 31.01 -8.07
CA MET A 1 -34.00 29.64 -7.60
C MET A 1 -32.52 29.39 -7.74
N ASN A 2 -31.86 29.26 -6.60
CA ASN A 2 -30.45 29.54 -6.42
C ASN A 2 -29.83 28.22 -6.00
N ALA A 3 -28.79 27.75 -6.70
CA ALA A 3 -27.97 26.67 -6.20
C ALA A 3 -26.50 27.11 -6.25
N SER A 4 -25.93 27.17 -5.05
CA SER A 4 -24.63 27.74 -4.71
C SER A 4 -23.45 27.04 -5.38
N LEU A 5 -22.48 27.89 -5.74
CA LEU A 5 -21.09 27.57 -6.00
C LEU A 5 -20.38 27.09 -4.73
N ILE A 6 -19.61 26.01 -4.81
CA ILE A 6 -18.42 25.83 -3.97
C ILE A 6 -17.26 25.47 -4.90
N ARG A 7 -16.51 26.51 -5.27
CA ARG A 7 -15.23 26.42 -5.96
C ARG A 7 -14.17 26.39 -4.86
N MET A 8 -13.76 25.20 -4.42
CA MET A 8 -12.71 25.08 -3.42
C MET A 8 -11.35 25.21 -4.09
N LEU A 9 -10.85 26.44 -4.03
CA LEU A 9 -9.47 26.84 -4.23
C LEU A 9 -8.63 26.18 -3.12
N LEU A 10 -7.70 25.30 -3.47
CA LEU A 10 -6.58 25.01 -2.57
C LEU A 10 -5.28 25.46 -3.23
N ALA A 11 -4.82 26.59 -2.70
CA ALA A 11 -3.51 27.15 -2.89
C ALA A 11 -2.43 26.23 -2.33
N GLY A 12 -1.27 26.19 -2.98
CA GLY A 12 -0.14 25.42 -2.50
C GLY A 12 1.14 25.65 -3.30
N ALA A 13 1.56 26.92 -3.34
CA ALA A 13 2.92 27.42 -3.60
C ALA A 13 3.86 26.58 -4.49
N VAL A 14 4.06 27.08 -5.72
CA VAL A 14 5.36 26.96 -6.41
C VAL A 14 6.43 27.62 -5.53
N SER A 15 7.47 26.86 -5.17
CA SER A 15 8.73 27.43 -4.71
C SER A 15 9.85 27.00 -5.64
N VAL A 16 10.43 28.06 -6.18
CA VAL A 16 11.50 28.25 -7.16
C VAL A 16 12.86 27.79 -6.61
N LEU A 17 13.59 27.05 -7.45
CA LEU A 17 14.98 27.30 -7.86
C LEU A 17 16.11 27.33 -6.81
N GLY A 18 17.23 26.73 -7.21
CA GLY A 18 18.57 27.10 -6.75
C GLY A 18 19.23 25.98 -5.98
N ALA A 19 20.05 25.15 -6.63
CA ALA A 19 21.46 25.42 -6.93
C ALA A 19 22.36 24.63 -5.97
N SER A 20 23.07 23.69 -6.57
CA SER A 20 24.45 23.30 -6.34
C SER A 20 25.12 23.79 -5.06
N ALA A 21 25.67 22.88 -4.27
CA ALA A 21 27.12 22.68 -4.25
C ALA A 21 27.54 21.69 -3.16
N GLN A 22 28.51 20.89 -3.58
CA GLN A 22 29.31 19.99 -2.77
C GLN A 22 30.05 20.77 -1.69
N ALA A 23 30.07 20.29 -0.46
CA ALA A 23 30.99 20.78 0.57
C ALA A 23 31.52 19.58 1.35
N GLY A 24 32.67 19.08 0.87
CA GLY A 24 33.51 18.19 1.64
C GLY A 24 34.35 18.94 2.66
N GLY A 25 34.75 18.21 3.71
CA GLY A 25 36.04 18.35 4.35
C GLY A 25 36.24 19.57 5.25
N GLY A 26 36.18 19.35 6.57
CA GLY A 26 36.70 20.32 7.53
C GLY A 26 36.24 20.01 8.95
N ILE A 27 36.87 19.02 9.59
CA ILE A 27 36.74 18.76 11.02
C ILE A 27 37.38 19.89 11.83
N ASP A 28 36.65 20.48 12.77
CA ASP A 28 37.23 21.17 13.93
C ASP A 28 36.70 20.50 15.20
N ALA A 29 37.60 19.79 15.89
CA ALA A 29 37.29 18.94 17.03
C ALA A 29 37.12 19.71 18.36
N SER A 30 36.98 21.04 18.35
CA SER A 30 37.08 21.86 19.58
C SER A 30 35.76 22.45 20.09
N ARG A 31 34.59 21.97 19.64
CA ARG A 31 33.28 22.52 20.07
C ARG A 31 32.27 21.50 20.58
N LEU A 32 32.72 20.38 21.15
CA LEU A 32 31.82 19.44 21.83
C LEU A 32 31.40 19.98 23.20
N ALA A 33 30.53 20.99 23.20
CA ALA A 33 29.63 21.22 24.32
C ALA A 33 28.68 20.00 24.40
N PRO A 34 28.44 19.41 25.59
CA PRO A 34 27.40 18.40 25.71
C PRO A 34 26.05 19.13 25.63
N VAL A 35 25.55 19.33 24.41
CA VAL A 35 24.12 19.52 24.20
C VAL A 35 23.48 18.23 24.69
N ARG A 36 22.95 18.31 25.91
CA ARG A 36 21.95 17.39 26.44
C ARG A 36 20.72 17.53 25.54
N GLY A 37 20.76 16.86 24.39
CA GLY A 37 19.61 16.67 23.55
C GLY A 37 18.68 15.74 24.32
N GLU A 38 17.61 16.30 24.88
CA GLU A 38 16.45 15.51 25.24
C GLU A 38 16.07 14.64 24.03
N PRO A 39 15.97 13.30 24.18
CA PRO A 39 15.51 12.47 23.10
C PRO A 39 14.09 12.91 22.79
N LYS A 40 13.92 13.66 21.69
CA LYS A 40 12.62 13.96 21.11
C LYS A 40 11.95 12.60 20.94
N PRO A 41 10.78 12.36 21.57
CA PRO A 41 10.15 11.05 21.51
C PRO A 41 9.94 10.75 20.03
N VAL A 42 10.62 9.71 19.54
CA VAL A 42 10.21 9.01 18.34
C VAL A 42 8.78 8.59 18.61
N GLN A 43 7.82 9.37 18.09
CA GLN A 43 6.45 8.94 17.96
C GLN A 43 6.53 7.71 17.08
N ARG A 44 6.62 6.53 17.73
CA ARG A 44 6.32 5.27 17.09
C ARG A 44 4.90 5.47 16.61
N ALA A 45 4.73 5.67 15.30
CA ALA A 45 3.43 5.63 14.69
C ALA A 45 2.75 4.38 15.26
N ALA A 46 1.55 4.56 15.82
CA ALA A 46 0.78 3.42 16.30
C ALA A 46 0.73 2.39 15.15
N PRO A 47 0.95 1.09 15.43
CA PRO A 47 0.88 0.09 14.39
C PRO A 47 -0.46 0.26 13.66
N GLU A 48 -0.40 0.43 12.34
CA GLU A 48 -1.61 0.54 11.54
C GLU A 48 -2.50 -0.69 11.85
N PRO A 49 -3.82 -0.48 12.01
CA PRO A 49 -4.72 -1.60 12.29
C PRO A 49 -4.52 -2.68 11.22
N PRO A 50 -4.55 -3.97 11.60
CA PRO A 50 -4.33 -5.05 10.65
C PRO A 50 -5.36 -4.94 9.53
N VAL A 51 -4.86 -4.62 8.34
CA VAL A 51 -5.68 -4.51 7.13
C VAL A 51 -6.16 -5.92 6.79
N ARG A 52 -7.45 -6.18 6.97
CA ARG A 52 -8.05 -7.48 6.62
C ARG A 52 -8.35 -7.53 5.13
N ALA A 53 -8.05 -8.67 4.50
CA ALA A 53 -8.49 -8.93 3.15
C ALA A 53 -9.91 -9.49 3.14
N TYR A 54 -10.66 -9.19 2.09
CA TYR A 54 -12.00 -9.75 1.89
C TYR A 54 -12.23 -10.11 0.42
N ALA A 55 -12.79 -11.30 0.20
CA ALA A 55 -13.11 -11.81 -1.12
C ALA A 55 -14.32 -11.06 -1.71
N ILE A 56 -14.19 -10.63 -2.97
CA ILE A 56 -15.30 -10.09 -3.76
C ILE A 56 -15.96 -11.21 -4.55
N ASP A 57 -15.14 -12.05 -5.17
CA ASP A 57 -15.54 -13.23 -5.92
C ASP A 57 -14.50 -14.36 -5.74
N GLY A 58 -14.54 -15.40 -6.58
CA GLY A 58 -13.61 -16.53 -6.48
C GLY A 58 -12.16 -16.27 -6.93
N ALA A 59 -11.87 -15.10 -7.50
CA ALA A 59 -10.55 -14.75 -8.06
C ALA A 59 -10.11 -13.31 -7.72
N SER A 60 -10.96 -12.51 -7.07
CA SER A 60 -10.65 -11.12 -6.69
C SER A 60 -10.98 -10.81 -5.24
N PHE A 61 -10.22 -9.89 -4.66
CA PHE A 61 -10.32 -9.52 -3.25
C PHE A 61 -9.88 -8.07 -3.05
N TYR A 62 -10.35 -7.46 -1.97
CA TYR A 62 -9.85 -6.16 -1.53
C TYR A 62 -8.87 -6.32 -0.40
N TYR A 63 -7.82 -5.51 -0.45
CA TYR A 63 -6.81 -5.41 0.58
C TYR A 63 -6.20 -4.00 0.55
N GLY A 64 -6.01 -3.39 1.72
CA GLY A 64 -5.33 -2.09 1.84
C GLY A 64 -6.01 -0.94 1.08
N GLY A 65 -7.34 -1.00 0.93
CA GLY A 65 -8.10 0.00 0.16
C GLY A 65 -7.98 -0.15 -1.36
N ARG A 66 -7.45 -1.27 -1.85
CA ARG A 66 -7.26 -1.56 -3.28
C ARG A 66 -7.93 -2.86 -3.66
N HIS A 67 -8.38 -2.95 -4.91
CA HIS A 67 -8.98 -4.14 -5.48
C HIS A 67 -7.92 -4.92 -6.26
N PHE A 68 -7.68 -6.16 -5.85
CA PHE A 68 -6.71 -7.06 -6.48
C PHE A 68 -7.43 -8.20 -7.19
N VAL A 69 -6.91 -8.57 -8.36
CA VAL A 69 -7.25 -9.82 -9.04
C VAL A 69 -6.05 -10.75 -8.95
N ILE A 70 -6.31 -12.01 -8.63
CA ILE A 70 -5.24 -13.01 -8.51
C ILE A 70 -4.77 -13.38 -9.91
N ASP A 71 -3.50 -13.10 -10.20
CA ASP A 71 -2.88 -13.36 -11.49
C ASP A 71 -2.92 -14.85 -11.84
N GLY A 72 -3.26 -15.21 -13.08
CA GLY A 72 -3.26 -16.60 -13.51
C GLY A 72 -4.43 -17.47 -13.01
N MET A 73 -5.36 -16.93 -12.22
CA MET A 73 -6.60 -17.62 -11.90
C MET A 73 -7.63 -17.47 -13.03
N ALA A 74 -8.48 -18.49 -13.20
CA ALA A 74 -9.58 -18.41 -14.16
C ALA A 74 -10.56 -17.29 -13.78
N PRO A 75 -11.16 -16.58 -14.76
CA PRO A 75 -12.12 -15.53 -14.47
C PRO A 75 -13.29 -16.11 -13.65
N PRO A 76 -13.74 -15.37 -12.62
CA PRO A 76 -14.78 -15.85 -11.72
C PRO A 76 -16.10 -16.00 -12.51
N ARG A 77 -16.86 -17.06 -12.23
CA ARG A 77 -18.22 -17.17 -12.75
C ARG A 77 -19.13 -16.23 -11.95
N ALA A 78 -20.00 -15.51 -12.64
CA ALA A 78 -20.95 -14.62 -11.98
C ALA A 78 -21.88 -15.44 -11.05
N GLY A 79 -21.93 -15.04 -9.78
CA GLY A 79 -22.77 -15.69 -8.76
C GLY A 79 -22.20 -16.97 -8.15
N ASP A 80 -20.90 -17.25 -8.34
CA ASP A 80 -20.24 -18.41 -7.74
C ASP A 80 -19.90 -18.14 -6.26
N GLU A 81 -20.93 -18.17 -5.40
CA GLU A 81 -20.81 -17.88 -3.97
C GLU A 81 -19.88 -18.87 -3.25
N LEU A 82 -19.83 -20.13 -3.70
CA LEU A 82 -18.94 -21.13 -3.14
C LEU A 82 -17.47 -20.75 -3.35
N ALA A 83 -17.13 -20.32 -4.58
CA ALA A 83 -15.76 -19.89 -4.89
C ALA A 83 -15.35 -18.67 -4.05
N LYS A 84 -16.26 -17.71 -3.87
CA LYS A 84 -16.05 -16.56 -2.98
C LYS A 84 -15.83 -16.98 -1.52
N GLN A 85 -16.63 -17.91 -0.99
CA GLN A 85 -16.49 -18.40 0.38
C GLN A 85 -15.16 -19.14 0.58
N GLN A 86 -14.75 -19.95 -0.39
CA GLN A 86 -13.45 -20.63 -0.38
C GLN A 86 -12.29 -19.64 -0.41
N LEU A 87 -12.36 -18.62 -1.27
CA LEU A 87 -11.34 -17.57 -1.30
C LEU A 87 -11.29 -16.81 0.03
N GLN A 88 -12.45 -16.46 0.61
CA GLN A 88 -12.49 -15.80 1.91
C GLN A 88 -11.84 -16.66 2.98
N GLN A 89 -12.13 -17.96 3.01
CA GLN A 89 -11.53 -18.89 3.96
C GLN A 89 -10.00 -18.98 3.80
N LEU A 90 -9.49 -18.94 2.57
CA LEU A 90 -8.05 -18.91 2.29
C LEU A 90 -7.41 -17.60 2.74
N LEU A 91 -8.05 -16.46 2.49
CA LEU A 91 -7.55 -15.15 2.96
C LEU A 91 -7.53 -15.05 4.50
N ASP A 92 -8.46 -15.73 5.17
CA ASP A 92 -8.53 -15.80 6.63
C ASP A 92 -7.64 -16.89 7.24
N SER A 93 -7.06 -17.80 6.43
CA SER A 93 -6.36 -18.97 6.97
C SER A 93 -4.98 -18.66 7.53
N GLY A 94 -4.34 -17.56 7.14
CA GLY A 94 -3.03 -17.18 7.67
C GLY A 94 -2.42 -15.92 7.07
N GLU A 95 -1.09 -15.87 7.00
CA GLU A 95 -0.36 -14.64 6.62
C GLU A 95 -0.48 -14.37 5.12
N LEU A 96 -1.20 -13.30 4.77
CA LEU A 96 -1.40 -12.86 3.39
C LEU A 96 -0.22 -12.02 2.88
N SER A 97 0.37 -12.45 1.76
CA SER A 97 1.35 -11.69 0.99
C SER A 97 0.80 -11.36 -0.40
N VAL A 98 0.88 -10.09 -0.80
CA VAL A 98 0.37 -9.60 -2.10
C VAL A 98 1.50 -8.91 -2.86
N ALA A 99 1.85 -9.45 -4.03
CA ALA A 99 2.86 -8.91 -4.93
C ALA A 99 2.19 -8.45 -6.24
N PRO A 100 1.96 -7.13 -6.43
CA PRO A 100 1.35 -6.60 -7.66
C PRO A 100 2.19 -6.96 -8.90
N VAL A 101 1.52 -7.39 -9.96
CA VAL A 101 2.11 -7.73 -11.25
C VAL A 101 1.59 -6.75 -12.29
N GLY A 102 2.44 -5.83 -12.72
CA GLY A 102 2.10 -4.83 -13.72
C GLY A 102 1.71 -3.47 -13.15
N ASP A 103 0.90 -2.74 -13.91
CA ASP A 103 0.55 -1.36 -13.61
C ASP A 103 -0.42 -1.25 -12.41
N VAL A 104 -0.10 -0.34 -11.50
CA VAL A 104 -0.77 -0.17 -10.21
C VAL A 104 -1.79 0.97 -10.21
N ASP A 105 -1.89 1.73 -11.29
CA ASP A 105 -2.77 2.90 -11.44
C ASP A 105 -4.19 2.51 -11.88
N GLY A 106 -4.40 1.23 -12.21
CA GLY A 106 -5.72 0.66 -12.52
C GLY A 106 -6.62 0.52 -11.29
N ALA A 107 -7.94 0.58 -11.53
CA ALA A 107 -8.95 0.28 -10.51
C ALA A 107 -8.95 -1.20 -10.07
N LEU A 108 -8.40 -2.08 -10.91
CA LEU A 108 -8.20 -3.50 -10.64
C LEU A 108 -6.73 -3.83 -10.90
N VAL A 109 -6.05 -4.38 -9.89
CA VAL A 109 -4.60 -4.58 -9.92
C VAL A 109 -4.31 -6.09 -9.96
N PRO A 110 -3.66 -6.62 -11.00
CA PRO A 110 -3.21 -8.01 -10.99
C PRO A 110 -2.16 -8.19 -9.89
N ALA A 111 -2.25 -9.27 -9.12
CA ALA A 111 -1.27 -9.59 -8.10
C ALA A 111 -1.06 -11.09 -7.97
N ARG A 112 0.19 -11.48 -7.74
CA ARG A 112 0.51 -12.79 -7.16
C ARG A 112 0.19 -12.72 -5.68
N VAL A 113 -0.49 -13.75 -5.20
CA VAL A 113 -0.97 -13.81 -3.82
C VAL A 113 -0.47 -15.09 -3.20
N SER A 114 0.08 -15.00 -2.00
CA SER A 114 0.52 -16.16 -1.23
C SER A 114 -0.06 -16.12 0.18
N ILE A 115 -0.49 -17.26 0.69
CA ILE A 115 -0.96 -17.45 2.08
C ILE A 115 0.01 -18.40 2.79
N ASP A 116 0.62 -17.95 3.88
CA ASP A 116 1.66 -18.70 4.61
C ASP A 116 2.79 -19.22 3.69
N GLY A 117 3.11 -18.46 2.63
CA GLY A 117 4.10 -18.84 1.63
C GLY A 117 3.60 -19.79 0.53
N THR A 118 2.32 -20.19 0.56
CA THR A 118 1.67 -20.96 -0.52
C THR A 118 1.03 -20.01 -1.53
N GLU A 119 1.52 -19.97 -2.77
CA GLU A 119 0.95 -19.14 -3.83
C GLU A 119 -0.45 -19.64 -4.25
N LEU A 120 -1.43 -18.74 -4.34
CA LEU A 120 -2.82 -19.04 -4.69
C LEU A 120 -3.04 -19.19 -6.21
N ALA A 121 -2.06 -18.83 -7.04
CA ALA A 121 -2.19 -18.99 -8.49
C ALA A 121 -0.89 -19.29 -9.23
N LEU A 122 -1.08 -20.08 -10.29
CA LEU A 122 -0.14 -20.73 -11.23
C LEU A 122 1.03 -21.56 -10.64
N PRO A 123 0.89 -22.90 -10.62
CA PRO A 123 1.92 -23.73 -11.25
C PRO A 123 1.96 -23.39 -12.75
N GLY A 124 3.01 -22.68 -13.17
CA GLY A 124 3.30 -22.46 -14.59
C GLY A 124 4.06 -23.66 -15.18
N ASP A 125 3.45 -24.27 -16.20
CA ASP A 125 3.87 -25.43 -17.02
C ASP A 125 3.59 -26.83 -16.44
#